data_AF-A0A7C0XNC3-F1
#
_entry.id   AF-A0A7C0XNC3-F1
#
_cell.length_a   1.000
_cell.length_b   1.000
_cell.length_c   1.000
_cell.angle_alpha   90.00
_cell.angle_beta   90.00
_cell.angle_gamma   90.00
#
_symmetry.space_group_name_H-M   'P 1'
#
loop_
_entity.id
_entity.type
_entity.pdbx_description
1 polymer ?
#
loop_
_entity_poly.entity_id
_entity_poly.type
_entity_poly.pdbx_seq_one_letter_code
_entity_poly.pdbx_strand_id
1 'polypeptide(L)'
;VTSILVFSLESPRDISKFIEPSLVDGVIHLDLRESLGFLIRELRLFKLKGVKIPSRHIPFEIVPGEGIRLHVPIRIEEVPS
;
A
#
# COMPACT_ATOMS: atom_id res chain seq x y z
N VAL A 1 13.04 17.55 5.14
CA VAL A 1 12.87 17.30 3.69
C VAL A 1 12.47 15.86 3.52
N THR A 2 11.40 15.59 2.77
CA THR A 2 10.94 14.22 2.47
C THR A 2 11.21 13.96 0.99
N SER A 3 11.98 12.92 0.68
CA SER A 3 12.22 12.50 -0.70
C SER A 3 11.40 11.25 -0.99
N ILE A 4 10.66 11.26 -2.10
CA ILE A 4 9.90 10.10 -2.56
C ILE A 4 10.61 9.54 -3.79
N LEU A 5 10.91 8.26 -3.76
CA LEU A 5 11.52 7.52 -4.87
C LEU A 5 10.47 6.55 -5.40
N VAL A 6 10.21 6.61 -6.70
CA VAL A 6 9.20 5.79 -7.38
C VAL A 6 9.91 4.81 -8.30
N PHE A 7 9.60 3.53 -8.12
CA PHE A 7 10.14 2.44 -8.93
C PHE A 7 8.99 1.66 -9.57
N SER A 8 9.19 1.21 -10.80
CA SER A 8 8.35 0.19 -11.43
C SER A 8 9.07 -1.15 -11.28
N LEU A 9 8.53 -2.04 -10.45
CA LEU A 9 9.13 -3.34 -10.13
C LEU A 9 8.09 -4.44 -10.35
N GLU A 10 8.52 -5.63 -10.76
CA GLU A 10 7.66 -6.81 -10.83
C GLU A 10 7.27 -7.32 -9.44
N SER A 11 8.15 -7.13 -8.44
CA SER A 11 7.91 -7.55 -7.06
C SER A 11 8.43 -6.51 -6.06
N PRO A 12 7.71 -6.24 -4.96
CA PRO A 12 8.16 -5.31 -3.92
C PRO A 12 9.42 -5.83 -3.19
N ARG A 13 9.71 -7.13 -3.26
CA ARG A 13 10.93 -7.71 -2.67
C ARG A 13 12.18 -7.30 -3.43
N ASP A 14 12.05 -6.86 -4.68
CA ASP A 14 13.17 -6.45 -5.51
C ASP A 14 13.69 -5.05 -5.16
N ILE A 15 12.98 -4.29 -4.30
CA ILE A 15 13.42 -2.95 -3.92
C ILE A 15 14.80 -2.94 -3.26
N SER A 16 15.16 -4.04 -2.57
CA SER A 16 16.49 -4.21 -1.96
C SER A 16 17.63 -4.26 -2.98
N LYS A 17 17.34 -4.53 -4.26
CA LYS A 17 18.31 -4.46 -5.36
C LYS A 17 18.68 -3.03 -5.73
N PHE A 18 17.81 -2.07 -5.42
CA PHE A 18 17.97 -0.66 -5.81
C PHE A 18 18.31 0.22 -4.62
N ILE A 19 17.75 -0.08 -3.44
CA ILE A 19 17.92 0.69 -2.22
C ILE A 19 18.04 -0.26 -1.03
N GLU A 20 19.03 0.01 -0.16
CA GLU A 20 19.16 -0.65 1.13
C GLU A 20 17.91 -0.36 2.00
N PRO A 21 17.10 -1.39 2.38
CA PRO A 21 15.82 -1.17 3.05
C PRO A 21 15.93 -0.48 4.42
N SER A 22 17.11 -0.47 5.04
CA SER A 22 17.34 0.25 6.31
C SER A 22 17.34 1.77 6.16
N LEU A 23 17.66 2.28 4.96
CA LEU A 23 17.76 3.72 4.67
C LEU A 23 16.40 4.40 4.43
N VAL A 24 15.35 3.63 4.24
CA VAL A 24 14.00 4.15 3.97
C VAL A 24 13.12 4.08 5.20
N ASP A 25 12.39 5.16 5.49
CA ASP A 25 11.43 5.19 6.58
C ASP A 25 10.13 4.44 6.24
N GLY A 26 9.82 4.25 4.95
CA GLY A 26 8.64 3.50 4.53
C GLY A 26 8.74 2.91 3.13
N VAL A 27 7.95 1.87 2.88
CA VAL A 27 7.83 1.18 1.60
C VAL A 27 6.35 0.93 1.33
N ILE A 28 5.87 1.51 0.24
CA ILE A 28 4.50 1.37 -0.27
C ILE A 28 4.59 0.69 -1.63
N HIS A 29 3.85 -0.39 -1.79
CA HIS A 29 3.71 -1.10 -3.06
C HIS A 29 2.31 -0.88 -3.60
N LEU A 30 2.22 -0.52 -4.88
CA LEU A 30 0.97 -0.39 -5.60
C LEU A 30 0.88 -1.55 -6.58
N ASP A 31 -0.24 -2.26 -6.57
CA ASP A 31 -0.48 -3.46 -7.36
C ASP A 31 -1.83 -3.34 -8.07
N LEU A 32 -1.99 -4.10 -9.14
CA LEU A 32 -3.22 -4.16 -9.92
C LEU A 32 -3.64 -5.62 -10.05
N ARG A 33 -4.82 -5.96 -9.58
CA ARG A 33 -5.37 -7.31 -9.64
C ARG A 33 -6.68 -7.31 -10.42
N GLU A 34 -6.83 -8.26 -11.32
CA GLU A 34 -8.11 -8.53 -11.96
C GLU A 34 -8.95 -9.49 -11.10
N SER A 35 -10.21 -9.13 -10.87
CA SER A 35 -11.17 -9.98 -10.16
C SER A 35 -12.56 -9.79 -10.75
N LEU A 36 -13.19 -10.90 -11.18
CA LEU A 36 -14.54 -10.90 -11.76
C LEU A 36 -14.72 -9.92 -12.93
N GLY A 37 -13.66 -9.72 -13.74
CA GLY A 37 -13.66 -8.77 -14.86
C GLY A 37 -13.45 -7.30 -14.48
N PHE A 38 -13.18 -7.02 -13.20
CA PHE A 38 -12.86 -5.69 -12.71
C PHE A 38 -11.38 -5.57 -12.36
N LEU A 39 -10.78 -4.43 -12.70
CA LEU A 39 -9.42 -4.07 -12.28
C LEU A 39 -9.46 -3.40 -10.91
N ILE A 40 -8.92 -4.08 -9.91
CA ILE A 40 -8.81 -3.60 -8.55
C ILE A 40 -7.38 -3.09 -8.34
N ARG A 41 -7.25 -1.83 -7.91
CA ARG A 41 -5.96 -1.27 -7.49
C ARG A 41 -5.79 -1.52 -6.00
N GLU A 42 -4.64 -2.07 -5.62
CA GLU A 42 -4.33 -2.40 -4.23
C GLU A 42 -3.07 -1.67 -3.77
N LEU A 43 -3.11 -1.13 -2.56
CA LEU A 43 -1.96 -0.59 -1.85
C LEU A 43 -1.55 -1.58 -0.76
N ARG A 44 -0.26 -1.87 -0.67
CA ARG A 44 0.35 -2.65 0.41
C ARG A 44 1.44 -1.84 1.09
N LEU A 45 1.37 -1.76 2.41
CA LEU A 45 2.40 -1.18 3.24
C LEU A 45 3.35 -2.30 3.70
N PHE A 46 4.62 -2.20 3.32
CA PHE A 46 5.64 -3.18 3.72
C PHE A 46 6.47 -2.69 4.90
N LYS A 47 6.74 -1.38 4.95
CA LYS A 47 7.48 -0.74 6.03
C LYS A 47 6.92 0.65 6.27
N LEU A 48 6.81 1.03 7.53
CA LEU A 48 6.56 2.40 7.96
C LEU A 48 7.12 2.56 9.37
N LYS A 49 8.17 3.35 9.52
CA LYS A 49 8.87 3.54 10.78
C LYS A 49 7.93 4.13 11.83
N GLY A 50 7.94 3.54 13.02
CA GLY A 50 7.11 3.98 14.15
C GLY A 50 5.64 3.55 14.08
N VAL A 51 5.22 2.78 13.07
CA VAL A 51 3.83 2.33 12.93
C VAL A 51 3.77 0.82 12.80
N LYS A 52 2.95 0.16 13.63
CA LYS A 52 2.63 -1.25 13.45
C LYS A 52 1.70 -1.40 12.26
N ILE A 53 2.24 -1.86 11.13
CA ILE A 53 1.46 -2.00 9.90
C ILE A 53 0.53 -3.21 10.03
N PRO A 54 -0.79 -3.04 9.87
CA PRO A 54 -1.66 -4.18 9.62
C PRO A 54 -1.32 -4.71 8.23
N SER A 55 -0.80 -5.94 8.13
CA SER A 55 -0.53 -6.62 6.86
C SER A 55 -1.85 -6.83 6.11
N ARG A 56 -2.27 -5.82 5.34
CA ARG A 56 -3.53 -5.79 4.61
C ARG A 56 -3.31 -5.18 3.23
N HIS A 57 -4.01 -5.77 2.27
CA HIS A 57 -4.21 -5.19 0.95
C HIS A 57 -5.32 -4.15 1.12
N ILE A 58 -5.04 -2.90 0.77
CA ILE A 58 -6.01 -1.81 0.89
C ILE A 58 -6.41 -1.41 -0.53
N PRO A 59 -7.64 -1.73 -0.98
CA PRO A 59 -8.12 -1.25 -2.26
C PRO A 59 -8.13 0.27 -2.29
N PHE A 60 -7.84 0.85 -3.45
CA PHE A 60 -7.92 2.30 -3.63
C PHE A 60 -8.44 2.68 -5.02
N GLU A 61 -8.94 3.90 -5.13
CA GLU A 61 -9.29 4.54 -6.39
C GLU A 61 -8.56 5.87 -6.56
N ILE A 62 -8.37 6.30 -7.81
CA ILE A 62 -7.86 7.63 -8.14
C ILE A 62 -9.06 8.48 -8.56
N VAL A 63 -9.41 9.45 -7.73
CA VAL A 63 -10.55 10.33 -7.92
C VAL A 63 -10.05 11.65 -8.51
N PRO A 64 -10.54 12.06 -9.70
CA PRO A 64 -10.15 13.33 -10.31
C PRO A 64 -10.39 14.51 -9.36
N GLY A 65 -9.39 15.36 -9.20
CA GLY A 65 -9.47 16.54 -8.32
C GLY A 65 -9.31 16.26 -6.82
N GLU A 66 -9.39 14.99 -6.38
CA GLU A 66 -9.25 14.61 -4.97
C GLU A 66 -7.98 13.78 -4.68
N GLY A 67 -7.48 13.02 -5.67
CA GLY A 67 -6.28 12.19 -5.52
C GLY A 67 -6.61 10.73 -5.20
N ILE A 68 -5.85 10.11 -4.28
CA ILE A 68 -5.99 8.69 -3.93
C ILE A 68 -6.99 8.54 -2.78
N ARG A 69 -8.07 7.77 -3.01
CA ARG A 69 -9.04 7.40 -1.97
C ARG A 69 -8.84 5.94 -1.57
N LEU A 70 -8.58 5.70 -0.29
CA LEU A 70 -8.39 4.35 0.28
C LEU A 70 -9.73 3.78 0.77
N HIS A 71 -9.99 2.51 0.43
CA HIS A 71 -11.14 1.76 0.94
C HIS A 71 -10.67 0.84 2.07
N VAL A 72 -10.53 1.39 3.28
CA VAL A 72 -10.08 0.63 4.45
C VAL A 72 -11.23 -0.27 4.92
N PRO A 73 -11.03 -1.60 5.04
CA PRO A 73 -12.08 -2.47 5.54
C PRO A 73 -12.42 -2.12 7.00
N ILE A 74 -13.69 -1.76 7.24
CA ILE A 74 -14.22 -1.46 8.56
C ILE A 74 -14.04 -2.69 9.44
N ARG A 75 -13.33 -2.55 10.57
CA ARG A 75 -13.35 -3.56 11.61
C ARG A 75 -14.67 -3.39 12.36
N ILE A 76 -15.61 -4.31 12.14
CA ILE A 76 -16.75 -4.44 13.05
C ILE A 76 -16.16 -5.08 14.30
N GLU A 77 -15.90 -4.27 15.34
CA GLU A 77 -15.68 -4.83 16.67
C GLU A 77 -17.00 -5.48 17.08
N GLU A 78 -16.97 -6.78 17.39
CA GLU A 78 -18.14 -7.47 17.94
C GLU A 78 -18.58 -6.71 19.19
N VAL A 79 -19.79 -6.16 19.16
CA VAL A 79 -20.42 -5.62 20.37
C VAL A 79 -20.57 -6.81 21.32
N PRO A 80 -20.01 -6.76 22.55
CA PRO A 80 -20.18 -7.85 23.50
C PRO A 80 -21.68 -8.01 23.76
N SER A 81 -22.18 -9.23 23.54
CA SER A 81 -23.54 -9.65 23.91
C SER A 81 -23.73 -9.64 25.41
#